data_AF-A0A7V4KF94-F1
#
_entry.id   AF-A0A7V4KF94-F1
#
_cell.length_a   1.000
_cell.length_b   1.000
_cell.length_c   1.000
_cell.angle_alpha   90.00
_cell.angle_beta   90.00
_cell.angle_gamma   90.00
#
_symmetry.space_group_name_H-M   'P 1'
#
loop_
_entity.id
_entity.type
_entity.pdbx_description
1 polymer ?
#
loop_
_entity_poly.entity_id
_entity_poly.type
_entity_poly.pdbx_seq_one_letter_code
_entity_poly.pdbx_strand_id
1 'polypeptide(L)'
;MEIGTRYDPTNIEMKWYKKWLERGYFTPKGSGPKYSIVIPPPNITGRIHMGHALNITIQDILSRYKRMQGFDVLWLPGEDHAGIATQTAVEKYLGTQGKSRRDFTREEFLKIVWDWATKYREEIKKQIMSIGASVDWTRERFTLDEGLSKAVRKVFVELYKKGLIYKGKYIVNWCHRCGTVLSDEEVEYHEEEGALYYIRYPIKDEEDYLVIATTRPETMLGDTAVAVHPSDERYRNYIGKTAILPLVGRELPIIADNYVDPSFGTGALKVTPAHDPNDYLIGQRHNLPFVDIFDENIVINENGGKFKGLTASEARKAVVAELEAQGYLVKIEKIKHSVGHCYRCDTVVEPRLMDQWFVSMKPLAKRAIEAVENNEVRFIPERWRKVYLNWMYEIRDWCISRQLWWGH
;
A
#
# COMPACT_ATOMS: atom_id res chain seq x y z
N MET A 1 1.31 57.18 -7.01
CA MET A 1 1.36 55.91 -7.78
C MET A 1 2.11 56.27 -9.05
N GLU A 2 3.32 55.74 -9.27
CA GLU A 2 3.96 55.90 -10.58
C GLU A 2 3.17 55.08 -11.58
N ILE A 3 2.43 55.75 -12.46
CA ILE A 3 1.65 55.09 -13.51
C ILE A 3 2.61 54.88 -14.68
N GLY A 4 3.46 53.85 -14.56
CA GLY A 4 4.24 53.37 -15.69
C GLY A 4 3.30 52.91 -16.82
N THR A 5 3.77 52.94 -18.06
CA THR A 5 2.99 52.49 -19.23
C THR A 5 2.82 50.96 -19.31
N ARG A 6 3.52 50.20 -18.45
CA ARG A 6 3.45 48.74 -18.37
C ARG A 6 3.25 48.30 -16.92
N TYR A 7 2.37 47.32 -16.71
CA TYR A 7 2.20 46.65 -15.43
C TYR A 7 3.41 45.75 -15.16
N ASP A 8 4.05 45.92 -13.99
CA ASP A 8 5.13 45.06 -13.50
C ASP A 8 4.71 44.42 -12.17
N PRO A 9 4.34 43.13 -12.15
CA PRO A 9 3.90 42.43 -10.94
C PRO A 9 5.02 42.30 -9.90
N THR A 10 6.29 42.21 -10.34
CA THR A 10 7.47 41.94 -9.48
C THR A 10 7.63 42.97 -8.37
N ASN A 11 7.32 44.24 -8.70
CA ASN A 11 7.45 45.36 -7.79
C ASN A 11 6.22 45.57 -6.88
N ILE A 12 5.14 44.80 -7.09
CA ILE A 12 3.84 45.00 -6.45
C ILE A 12 3.48 43.83 -5.53
N GLU A 13 3.60 42.59 -6.01
CA GLU A 13 3.02 41.41 -5.36
C GLU A 13 3.59 41.17 -3.95
N MET A 14 4.90 41.00 -3.83
CA MET A 14 5.54 40.70 -2.54
C MET A 14 5.47 41.86 -1.55
N LYS A 15 5.43 43.11 -2.06
CA LYS A 15 5.22 44.31 -1.24
C LYS A 15 3.87 44.25 -0.52
N TRP A 16 2.80 43.95 -1.26
CA TRP A 16 1.45 43.83 -0.67
C TRP A 16 1.32 42.60 0.21
N TYR A 17 1.90 41.47 -0.19
CA TYR A 17 1.86 40.25 0.60
C TYR A 17 2.46 40.45 1.98
N LYS A 18 3.66 41.05 2.06
CA LYS A 18 4.30 41.40 3.34
C LYS A 18 3.40 42.27 4.21
N LYS A 19 2.79 43.31 3.62
CA LYS A 19 1.86 44.21 4.34
C LYS A 19 0.62 43.48 4.86
N TRP A 20 0.07 42.51 4.13
CA TRP A 20 -1.08 41.72 4.57
C TRP A 20 -0.75 40.82 5.75
N LEU A 21 0.45 40.23 5.76
CA LEU A 21 0.95 39.43 6.89
C LEU A 21 1.19 40.28 8.13
N GLU A 22 1.90 41.41 8.00
CA GLU A 22 2.18 42.32 9.11
C GLU A 22 0.90 42.84 9.78
N ARG A 23 -0.16 43.03 8.99
CA ARG A 23 -1.47 43.48 9.49
C ARG A 23 -2.38 42.34 9.95
N GLY A 24 -1.92 41.09 9.88
CA GLY A 24 -2.68 39.92 10.31
C GLY A 24 -3.98 39.70 9.52
N TYR A 25 -4.04 40.10 8.25
CA TYR A 25 -5.28 40.02 7.46
C TYR A 25 -5.74 38.60 7.14
N PHE A 26 -4.85 37.62 7.26
CA PHE A 26 -5.15 36.23 6.95
C PHE A 26 -5.57 35.41 8.17
N THR A 27 -5.30 35.92 9.37
CA THR A 27 -5.57 35.24 10.63
C THR A 27 -7.00 35.51 11.09
N PRO A 28 -7.80 34.47 11.42
CA PRO A 28 -9.15 34.67 11.94
C PRO A 28 -9.14 35.41 13.28
N LYS A 29 -10.11 36.31 13.46
CA LYS A 29 -10.23 37.20 14.62
C LYS A 29 -11.13 36.65 15.72
N GLY A 30 -11.86 35.56 15.47
CA GLY A 30 -12.79 34.95 16.41
C GLY A 30 -14.19 35.59 16.42
N SER A 31 -14.53 36.38 15.40
CA SER A 31 -15.80 37.12 15.33
C SER A 31 -16.52 36.87 14.01
N GLY A 32 -17.83 36.58 14.06
CA GLY A 32 -18.65 36.34 12.87
C GLY A 32 -18.87 34.84 12.55
N PRO A 33 -19.55 34.52 11.44
CA PRO A 33 -19.78 33.14 11.04
C PRO A 33 -18.47 32.47 10.61
N LYS A 34 -18.26 31.21 11.01
CA LYS A 34 -16.99 30.49 10.80
C LYS A 34 -16.95 29.86 9.42
N TYR A 35 -15.78 29.89 8.79
CA TYR A 35 -15.50 29.17 7.55
C TYR A 35 -14.08 28.61 7.61
N SER A 36 -13.89 27.33 7.36
CA SER A 36 -12.56 26.70 7.46
C SER A 36 -12.22 25.85 6.26
N ILE A 37 -10.97 25.94 5.82
CA ILE A 37 -10.36 25.07 4.82
C ILE A 37 -9.04 24.56 5.40
N VAL A 38 -8.73 23.28 5.23
CA VAL A 38 -7.40 22.73 5.47
C VAL A 38 -6.73 22.58 4.11
N ILE A 39 -5.52 23.13 3.94
CA ILE A 39 -4.77 22.88 2.71
C ILE A 39 -4.51 21.37 2.61
N PRO A 40 -4.70 20.74 1.43
CA PRO A 40 -4.10 19.43 1.19
C PRO A 40 -2.58 19.61 1.34
N PRO A 41 -1.96 19.06 2.40
CA PRO A 41 -0.60 19.42 2.75
C PRO A 41 0.36 18.92 1.66
N PRO A 42 1.15 19.78 0.99
CA PRO A 42 2.13 19.33 0.01
C PRO A 42 3.19 18.45 0.69
N ASN A 43 3.61 17.41 -0.04
CA ASN A 43 4.67 16.51 0.39
C ASN A 43 6.03 17.22 0.35
N ILE A 44 6.89 16.94 1.33
CA ILE A 44 8.28 17.46 1.39
C ILE A 44 9.25 16.73 0.43
N THR A 45 8.75 16.23 -0.70
CA THR A 45 9.52 15.44 -1.69
C THR A 45 10.14 16.29 -2.80
N GLY A 46 9.79 17.58 -2.86
CA GLY A 46 10.22 18.46 -3.94
C GLY A 46 9.56 19.85 -3.86
N ARG A 47 9.78 20.65 -4.91
CA ARG A 47 9.09 21.93 -5.11
C ARG A 47 7.65 21.73 -5.55
N ILE A 48 6.76 22.67 -5.23
CA ILE A 48 5.39 22.64 -5.76
C ILE A 48 5.38 22.90 -7.27
N HIS A 49 4.43 22.27 -7.96
CA HIS A 49 4.21 22.35 -9.41
C HIS A 49 2.84 22.96 -9.76
N MET A 50 2.52 23.09 -11.06
CA MET A 50 1.29 23.75 -11.52
C MET A 50 -0.02 23.17 -10.95
N GLY A 51 -0.09 21.85 -10.76
CA GLY A 51 -1.23 21.22 -10.06
C GLY A 51 -1.46 21.74 -8.64
N HIS A 52 -0.39 21.99 -7.87
CA HIS A 52 -0.49 22.61 -6.55
C HIS A 52 -0.97 24.06 -6.65
N ALA A 53 -0.42 24.82 -7.61
CA ALA A 53 -0.84 26.20 -7.84
C ALA A 53 -2.34 26.29 -8.14
N LEU A 54 -2.87 25.45 -9.04
CA LEU A 54 -4.30 25.35 -9.33
C LEU A 54 -5.13 25.08 -8.06
N ASN A 55 -4.72 24.08 -7.27
CA ASN A 55 -5.44 23.69 -6.06
C ASN A 55 -5.45 24.80 -4.99
N ILE A 56 -4.32 25.47 -4.80
CA ILE A 56 -4.16 26.59 -3.85
C ILE A 56 -4.96 27.80 -4.31
N THR A 57 -4.91 28.16 -5.59
CA THR A 57 -5.63 29.31 -6.14
C THR A 57 -7.15 29.16 -5.94
N ILE A 58 -7.71 27.97 -6.19
CA ILE A 58 -9.15 27.73 -5.97
C ILE A 58 -9.53 27.93 -4.50
N GLN A 59 -8.74 27.40 -3.57
CA GLN A 59 -8.97 27.57 -2.14
C GLN A 59 -8.81 29.03 -1.68
N ASP A 60 -7.85 29.76 -2.26
CA ASP A 60 -7.64 31.18 -1.95
C ASP A 60 -8.81 32.04 -2.41
N ILE A 61 -9.34 31.79 -3.62
CA ILE A 61 -10.53 32.46 -4.13
C ILE A 61 -11.70 32.29 -3.15
N LEU A 62 -11.96 31.06 -2.70
CA LEU A 62 -13.02 30.77 -1.74
C LEU A 62 -12.77 31.46 -0.39
N SER A 63 -11.55 31.38 0.13
CA SER A 63 -11.15 31.98 1.40
C SER A 63 -11.30 33.50 1.39
N ARG A 64 -10.84 34.17 0.33
CA ARG A 64 -10.98 35.61 0.13
C ARG A 64 -12.44 36.02 -0.01
N TYR A 65 -13.19 35.32 -0.87
CA TYR A 65 -14.61 35.59 -1.07
C TYR A 65 -15.38 35.50 0.25
N LYS A 66 -15.17 34.43 1.04
CA LYS A 66 -15.83 34.27 2.34
C LYS A 66 -15.42 35.33 3.36
N ARG A 67 -14.14 35.70 3.40
CA ARG A 67 -13.65 36.78 4.26
C ARG A 67 -14.31 38.11 3.90
N MET A 68 -14.49 38.40 2.61
CA MET A 68 -15.20 39.59 2.12
C MET A 68 -16.71 39.57 2.42
N GLN A 69 -17.31 38.38 2.56
CA GLN A 69 -18.68 38.20 3.04
C GLN A 69 -18.82 38.35 4.57
N GLY A 70 -17.74 38.66 5.29
CA GLY A 70 -17.75 38.84 6.75
C GLY A 70 -17.58 37.54 7.55
N PHE A 71 -17.22 36.43 6.92
CA PHE A 71 -16.89 35.20 7.65
C PHE A 71 -15.52 35.29 8.33
N ASP A 72 -15.41 34.65 9.48
CA ASP A 72 -14.15 34.38 10.17
C ASP A 72 -13.49 33.16 9.53
N VAL A 73 -12.58 33.43 8.59
CA VAL A 73 -11.97 32.41 7.73
C VAL A 73 -10.68 31.87 8.33
N LEU A 74 -10.65 30.56 8.63
CA LEU A 74 -9.43 29.81 8.93
C LEU A 74 -9.03 28.97 7.72
N TRP A 75 -7.99 29.39 6.99
CA TRP A 75 -7.36 28.55 5.98
C TRP A 75 -6.01 28.06 6.49
N LEU A 76 -5.96 26.80 6.94
CA LEU A 76 -4.85 26.22 7.68
C LEU A 76 -3.76 25.71 6.72
N PRO A 77 -2.53 26.27 6.75
CA PRO A 77 -1.40 25.77 5.98
C PRO A 77 -0.68 24.64 6.73
N GLY A 78 0.05 23.81 5.96
CA GLY A 78 0.97 22.83 6.51
C GLY A 78 1.52 21.89 5.45
N GLU A 79 2.50 21.07 5.83
CA GLU A 79 3.17 20.13 4.95
C GLU A 79 3.05 18.68 5.46
N ASP A 80 3.14 17.73 4.54
CA ASP A 80 3.15 16.30 4.84
C ASP A 80 4.58 15.75 4.75
N HIS A 81 4.98 15.06 5.81
CA HIS A 81 6.22 14.30 5.88
C HIS A 81 6.29 13.18 4.82
N ALA A 82 5.15 12.74 4.28
CA ALA A 82 5.01 11.80 3.17
C ALA A 82 5.74 10.45 3.31
N GLY A 83 6.08 10.03 4.53
CA GLY A 83 6.68 8.72 4.87
C GLY A 83 7.63 8.16 3.81
N ILE A 84 7.15 7.14 3.09
CA ILE A 84 7.86 6.42 2.03
C ILE A 84 8.40 7.32 0.91
N ALA A 85 7.63 8.32 0.50
CA ALA A 85 7.97 9.16 -0.64
C ALA A 85 9.17 10.05 -0.30
N THR A 86 9.20 10.61 0.91
CA THR A 86 10.34 11.38 1.40
C THR A 86 11.56 10.51 1.60
N GLN A 87 11.41 9.35 2.24
CA GLN A 87 12.53 8.42 2.42
C GLN A 87 13.13 8.03 1.06
N THR A 88 12.29 7.73 0.06
CA THR A 88 12.73 7.41 -1.31
C THR A 88 13.43 8.60 -1.98
N ALA A 89 12.91 9.81 -1.84
CA ALA A 89 13.52 11.01 -2.40
C ALA A 89 14.91 11.27 -1.81
N VAL A 90 15.06 11.10 -0.49
CA VAL A 90 16.35 11.22 0.20
C VAL A 90 17.31 10.10 -0.23
N GLU A 91 16.85 8.85 -0.32
CA GLU A 91 17.67 7.73 -0.80
C GLU A 91 18.16 7.96 -2.25
N LYS A 92 17.31 8.46 -3.14
CA LYS A 92 17.70 8.83 -4.52
C LYS A 92 18.74 9.95 -4.51
N TYR A 93 18.57 10.97 -3.68
CA TYR A 93 19.55 12.05 -3.52
C TYR A 93 20.89 11.53 -3.00
N LEU A 94 20.92 10.67 -1.98
CA LEU A 94 22.14 10.00 -1.51
C LEU A 94 22.79 9.18 -2.63
N GLY A 95 21.99 8.51 -3.46
CA GLY A 95 22.45 7.79 -4.64
C GLY A 95 23.24 8.67 -5.63
N THR A 96 22.82 9.92 -5.84
CA THR A 96 23.59 10.87 -6.68
C THR A 96 24.96 11.25 -6.09
N GLN A 97 25.17 11.01 -4.79
CA GLN A 97 26.43 11.19 -4.09
C GLN A 97 27.22 9.88 -3.94
N GLY A 98 26.76 8.80 -4.57
CA GLY A 98 27.38 7.47 -4.45
C GLY A 98 27.18 6.82 -3.09
N LYS A 99 26.19 7.26 -2.30
CA LYS A 99 25.86 6.71 -0.97
C LYS A 99 24.51 5.99 -0.98
N SER A 100 24.36 5.07 -0.05
CA SER A 100 23.14 4.29 0.22
C SER A 100 22.67 4.54 1.64
N ARG A 101 21.37 4.32 1.92
CA ARG A 101 20.83 4.30 3.30
C ARG A 101 21.63 3.35 4.20
N ARG A 102 22.13 2.24 3.65
CA ARG A 102 22.89 1.22 4.40
C ARG A 102 24.24 1.71 4.92
N ASP A 103 24.73 2.83 4.39
CA ASP A 103 25.99 3.45 4.83
C ASP A 103 25.82 4.27 6.12
N PHE A 104 24.60 4.39 6.65
CA PHE A 104 24.26 5.19 7.80
C PHE A 104 23.54 4.36 8.87
N THR A 105 23.74 4.75 10.13
CA THR A 105 22.82 4.34 11.19
C THR A 105 21.45 5.00 10.99
N ARG A 106 20.41 4.45 11.64
CA ARG A 106 19.06 5.03 11.60
C ARG A 106 19.05 6.48 12.08
N GLU A 107 19.79 6.79 13.14
CA GLU A 107 19.84 8.14 13.72
C GLU A 107 20.51 9.15 12.77
N GLU A 108 21.61 8.76 12.11
CA GLU A 108 22.27 9.61 11.12
C GLU A 108 21.39 9.84 9.89
N PHE A 109 20.74 8.79 9.39
CA PHE A 109 19.80 8.91 8.29
C PHE A 109 18.63 9.84 8.64
N LEU A 110 18.07 9.72 9.84
CA LEU A 110 16.98 10.58 10.30
C LEU A 110 17.38 12.05 10.38
N LYS A 111 18.63 12.37 10.76
CA LYS A 111 19.15 13.75 10.72
C LYS A 111 19.14 14.28 9.30
N ILE A 112 19.62 13.50 8.33
CA ILE A 112 19.60 13.88 6.91
C ILE A 112 18.17 14.13 6.41
N VAL A 113 17.22 13.28 6.80
CA VAL A 113 15.81 13.45 6.41
C VAL A 113 15.18 14.69 7.06
N TRP A 114 15.55 15.03 8.29
CA TRP A 114 15.11 16.27 8.95
C TRP A 114 15.69 17.53 8.31
N ASP A 115 16.95 17.50 7.89
CA ASP A 115 17.57 18.60 7.14
C ASP A 115 16.86 18.80 5.79
N TRP A 116 16.57 17.70 5.10
CA TRP A 116 15.76 17.70 3.88
C TRP A 116 14.37 18.29 4.12
N ALA A 117 13.66 17.83 5.16
CA ALA A 117 12.34 18.32 5.53
C ALA A 117 12.36 19.83 5.79
N THR A 118 13.33 20.32 6.58
CA THR A 118 13.48 21.74 6.89
C THR A 118 13.67 22.57 5.63
N LYS A 119 14.58 22.15 4.74
CA LYS A 119 14.84 22.83 3.46
C LYS A 119 13.58 22.91 2.60
N TYR A 120 12.90 21.80 2.36
CA TYR A 120 11.75 21.78 1.45
C TYR A 120 10.52 22.47 2.02
N ARG A 121 10.30 22.42 3.34
CA ARG A 121 9.23 23.20 3.98
C ARG A 121 9.43 24.70 3.78
N GLU A 122 10.67 25.20 3.94
CA GLU A 122 10.96 26.60 3.64
C GLU A 122 10.78 26.97 2.16
N GLU A 123 11.20 26.11 1.24
CA GLU A 123 11.00 26.33 -0.20
C GLU A 123 9.50 26.35 -0.56
N ILE A 124 8.74 25.34 -0.12
CA ILE A 124 7.30 25.24 -0.34
C ILE A 124 6.59 26.47 0.20
N LYS A 125 6.90 26.88 1.44
CA LYS A 125 6.34 28.08 2.05
C LYS A 125 6.57 29.33 1.20
N LYS A 126 7.81 29.55 0.72
CA LYS A 126 8.14 30.68 -0.17
C LYS A 126 7.32 30.64 -1.47
N GLN A 127 7.12 29.46 -2.06
CA GLN A 127 6.33 29.30 -3.28
C GLN A 127 4.83 29.57 -3.05
N ILE A 128 4.27 29.10 -1.93
CA ILE A 128 2.87 29.38 -1.55
C ILE A 128 2.68 30.89 -1.30
N MET A 129 3.64 31.52 -0.62
CA MET A 129 3.63 32.98 -0.41
C MET A 129 3.72 33.75 -1.74
N SER A 130 4.54 33.31 -2.70
CA SER A 130 4.68 33.98 -3.99
C SER A 130 3.43 33.88 -4.87
N ILE A 131 2.62 32.83 -4.71
CA ILE A 131 1.30 32.72 -5.36
C ILE A 131 0.29 33.71 -4.74
N GLY A 132 0.60 34.30 -3.58
CA GLY A 132 -0.25 35.24 -2.88
C GLY A 132 -1.32 34.58 -2.02
N ALA A 133 -1.15 33.31 -1.64
CA ALA A 133 -2.14 32.56 -0.86
C ALA A 133 -2.41 33.22 0.51
N SER A 134 -3.69 33.46 0.83
CA SER A 134 -4.16 34.09 2.08
C SER A 134 -4.34 33.11 3.25
N VAL A 135 -3.41 32.15 3.38
CA VAL A 135 -3.36 31.16 4.47
C VAL A 135 -2.91 31.77 5.80
N ASP A 136 -3.28 31.13 6.90
CA ASP A 136 -2.89 31.54 8.24
C ASP A 136 -1.55 30.93 8.69
N TRP A 137 -0.44 31.58 8.35
CA TRP A 137 0.91 31.14 8.72
C TRP A 137 1.16 31.06 10.22
N THR A 138 0.33 31.68 11.07
CA THR A 138 0.48 31.60 12.54
C THR A 138 0.13 30.21 13.08
N ARG A 139 -0.58 29.40 12.29
CA ARG A 139 -1.04 28.06 12.65
C ARG A 139 -0.50 26.97 11.71
N GLU A 140 0.63 27.24 11.04
CA GLU A 140 1.31 26.24 10.20
C GLU A 140 1.52 24.92 10.95
N ARG A 141 1.32 23.80 10.26
CA ARG A 141 1.47 22.45 10.80
C ARG A 141 2.39 21.61 9.93
N PHE A 142 3.05 20.65 10.57
CA PHE A 142 3.79 19.61 9.88
C PHE A 142 3.38 18.27 10.46
N THR A 143 3.12 17.26 9.63
CA THR A 143 2.58 15.99 10.13
C THR A 143 3.42 15.35 11.23
N LEU A 144 4.75 15.53 11.23
CA LEU A 144 5.66 15.09 12.30
C LEU A 144 5.97 16.16 13.36
N ASP A 145 5.23 17.27 13.40
CA ASP A 145 5.31 18.18 14.53
C ASP A 145 4.79 17.51 15.83
N GLU A 146 5.13 18.12 16.97
CA GLU A 146 4.80 17.57 18.28
C GLU A 146 3.28 17.41 18.47
N GLY A 147 2.49 18.35 17.96
CA GLY A 147 1.04 18.36 18.13
C GLY A 147 0.35 17.26 17.35
N LEU A 148 0.67 17.13 16.06
CA LEU A 148 0.12 16.10 15.19
C LEU A 148 0.64 14.70 15.53
N SER A 149 1.90 14.57 15.94
CA SER A 149 2.43 13.29 16.43
C SER A 149 1.71 12.81 17.70
N LYS A 150 1.38 13.71 18.63
CA LYS A 150 0.54 13.38 19.79
C LYS A 150 -0.88 13.00 19.37
N ALA A 151 -1.46 13.67 18.38
CA ALA A 151 -2.79 13.35 17.87
C ALA A 151 -2.84 11.94 17.25
N VAL A 152 -1.86 11.58 16.42
CA VAL A 152 -1.75 10.23 15.83
C VAL A 152 -1.60 9.17 16.91
N ARG A 153 -0.70 9.37 17.89
CA ARG A 153 -0.54 8.44 19.01
C ARG A 153 -1.83 8.29 19.83
N LYS A 154 -2.55 9.39 20.08
CA LYS A 154 -3.84 9.35 20.78
C LYS A 154 -4.86 8.52 20.02
N VAL A 155 -5.05 8.78 18.73
CA VAL A 155 -6.00 8.06 17.88
C VAL A 155 -5.65 6.57 17.82
N PHE A 156 -4.37 6.23 17.66
CA PHE A 156 -3.91 4.85 17.69
C PHE A 156 -4.30 4.16 19.00
N VAL A 157 -3.98 4.76 20.15
CA VAL A 157 -4.31 4.17 21.46
C VAL A 157 -5.82 4.05 21.67
N GLU A 158 -6.60 5.04 21.24
CA GLU A 158 -8.06 5.00 21.37
C GLU A 158 -8.70 3.91 20.51
N LEU A 159 -8.28 3.78 19.25
CA LEU A 159 -8.79 2.73 18.36
C LEU A 159 -8.33 1.33 18.82
N TYR A 160 -7.11 1.20 19.32
CA TYR A 160 -6.61 -0.03 19.93
C TYR A 160 -7.43 -0.44 21.15
N LYS A 161 -7.70 0.50 22.08
CA LYS A 161 -8.56 0.23 23.25
C LYS A 161 -10.00 -0.14 22.90
N LYS A 162 -10.49 0.31 21.73
CA LYS A 162 -11.82 -0.06 21.19
C LYS A 162 -11.83 -1.40 20.46
N GLY A 163 -10.70 -2.11 20.37
CA GLY A 163 -10.57 -3.35 19.60
C GLY A 163 -10.63 -3.16 18.09
N LEU A 164 -10.53 -1.91 17.62
CA LEU A 164 -10.54 -1.58 16.19
C LEU A 164 -9.14 -1.66 15.57
N ILE A 165 -8.08 -1.62 16.38
CA ILE A 165 -6.72 -1.93 15.92
C ILE A 165 -6.33 -3.32 16.41
N TYR A 166 -5.88 -4.15 15.49
CA TYR A 166 -5.42 -5.51 15.80
C TYR A 166 -4.14 -5.83 15.03
N LYS A 167 -3.39 -6.80 15.55
CA LYS A 167 -2.24 -7.37 14.86
C LYS A 167 -2.69 -8.64 14.15
N GLY A 168 -2.44 -8.74 12.86
CA GLY A 168 -2.80 -9.89 12.04
C GLY A 168 -1.65 -10.26 11.12
N LYS A 169 -1.66 -11.52 10.67
CA LYS A 169 -0.83 -11.92 9.55
C LYS A 169 -1.47 -11.41 8.26
N TYR A 170 -0.69 -10.83 7.38
CA TYR A 170 -1.15 -10.34 6.09
C TYR A 170 -0.09 -10.57 5.04
N ILE A 171 -0.54 -10.80 3.82
CA ILE A 171 0.37 -11.00 2.71
C ILE A 171 0.84 -9.65 2.18
N VAL A 172 2.15 -9.44 2.23
CA VAL A 172 2.77 -8.21 1.80
C VAL A 172 3.67 -8.46 0.61
N ASN A 173 3.81 -7.46 -0.24
CA ASN A 173 4.77 -7.46 -1.34
C ASN A 173 6.17 -7.25 -0.76
N TRP A 174 6.98 -8.31 -0.67
CA TRP A 174 8.33 -8.25 -0.09
C TRP A 174 9.39 -8.19 -1.16
N CYS A 175 10.26 -7.19 -1.08
CA CYS A 175 11.47 -7.13 -1.90
C CYS A 175 12.67 -7.55 -1.06
N HIS A 176 13.13 -8.78 -1.26
CA HIS A 176 14.25 -9.36 -0.50
C HIS A 176 15.58 -8.65 -0.74
N ARG A 177 15.81 -8.12 -1.97
CA ARG A 177 16.98 -7.30 -2.28
C ARG A 177 17.02 -6.02 -1.45
N CYS A 178 15.87 -5.33 -1.36
CA CYS A 178 15.77 -4.06 -0.62
C CYS A 178 15.62 -4.29 0.90
N GLY A 179 15.10 -5.45 1.31
CA GLY A 179 14.79 -5.78 2.70
C GLY A 179 13.61 -4.96 3.22
N THR A 180 12.58 -4.76 2.39
CA THR A 180 11.42 -3.95 2.75
C THR A 180 10.14 -4.44 2.08
N VAL A 181 9.02 -4.09 2.70
CA VAL A 181 7.68 -4.21 2.13
C VAL A 181 7.45 -3.10 1.11
N LEU A 182 6.76 -3.44 0.03
CA LEU A 182 6.24 -2.55 -1.02
C LEU A 182 4.72 -2.43 -0.91
N SER A 183 4.18 -1.29 -1.27
CA SER A 183 2.75 -1.13 -1.56
C SER A 183 2.39 -1.70 -2.93
N ASP A 184 1.10 -1.93 -3.20
CA ASP A 184 0.65 -2.41 -4.52
C ASP A 184 1.03 -1.45 -5.66
N GLU A 185 1.05 -0.13 -5.38
CA GLU A 185 1.49 0.91 -6.32
C GLU A 185 3.01 0.90 -6.58
N GLU A 186 3.79 0.23 -5.73
CA GLU A 186 5.25 0.09 -5.86
C GLU A 186 5.66 -1.23 -6.54
N VAL A 187 4.69 -2.03 -6.98
CA VAL A 187 4.91 -3.26 -7.76
C VAL A 187 4.60 -2.98 -9.23
N GLU A 188 5.63 -3.04 -10.07
CA GLU A 188 5.49 -2.91 -11.51
C GLU A 188 5.36 -4.29 -12.13
N TYR A 189 4.36 -4.46 -13.00
CA TYR A 189 4.05 -5.75 -13.59
C TYR A 189 4.61 -5.84 -15.01
N HIS A 190 5.42 -6.86 -15.26
CA HIS A 190 6.00 -7.16 -16.57
C HIS A 190 5.50 -8.51 -17.08
N GLU A 191 5.34 -8.63 -18.40
CA GLU A 191 5.01 -9.90 -19.03
C GLU A 191 6.29 -10.71 -19.23
N GLU A 192 6.42 -11.84 -18.56
CA GLU A 192 7.59 -12.72 -18.63
C GLU A 192 7.25 -14.09 -19.21
N GLU A 193 8.24 -14.70 -19.87
CA GLU A 193 8.15 -16.10 -20.28
C GLU A 193 8.36 -17.01 -19.07
N GLY A 194 7.34 -17.80 -18.75
CA GLY A 194 7.35 -18.77 -17.66
C GLY A 194 6.91 -20.15 -18.13
N ALA A 195 6.60 -21.00 -17.15
CA ALA A 195 6.11 -22.34 -17.38
C ALA A 195 4.94 -22.66 -16.44
N LEU A 196 4.00 -23.43 -16.94
CA LEU A 196 2.89 -24.01 -16.20
C LEU A 196 3.18 -25.51 -16.02
N TYR A 197 3.31 -25.91 -14.77
CA TYR A 197 3.66 -27.27 -14.36
C TYR A 197 2.38 -28.01 -13.97
N TYR A 198 2.20 -29.21 -14.51
CA TYR A 198 1.06 -30.07 -14.21
C TYR A 198 1.51 -31.20 -13.29
N ILE A 199 1.02 -31.20 -12.06
CA ILE A 199 1.54 -32.05 -10.97
C ILE A 199 0.41 -32.92 -10.41
N ARG A 200 0.68 -34.22 -10.25
CA ARG A 200 -0.24 -35.18 -9.61
C ARG A 200 -0.20 -35.05 -8.10
N TYR A 201 -1.37 -34.94 -7.47
CA TYR A 201 -1.59 -34.98 -6.03
C TYR A 201 -2.41 -36.24 -5.74
N PRO A 202 -1.79 -37.30 -5.18
CA PRO A 202 -2.48 -38.53 -4.84
C PRO A 202 -3.64 -38.30 -3.88
N ILE A 203 -4.72 -39.06 -4.02
CA ILE A 203 -5.82 -39.08 -3.06
C ILE A 203 -5.49 -40.08 -1.96
N LYS A 204 -5.67 -39.67 -0.70
CA LYS A 204 -5.42 -40.52 0.45
C LYS A 204 -6.32 -41.76 0.39
N ASP A 205 -5.75 -42.93 0.66
CA ASP A 205 -6.42 -44.23 0.70
C ASP A 205 -7.06 -44.69 -0.62
N GLU A 206 -6.71 -44.05 -1.76
CA GLU A 206 -7.24 -44.38 -3.10
C GLU A 206 -6.10 -44.46 -4.13
N GLU A 207 -6.24 -45.32 -5.15
CA GLU A 207 -5.33 -45.34 -6.33
C GLU A 207 -5.71 -44.26 -7.35
N ASP A 208 -6.05 -43.06 -6.87
CA ASP A 208 -6.51 -41.94 -7.69
C ASP A 208 -5.69 -40.67 -7.39
N TYR A 209 -5.75 -39.67 -8.27
CA TYR A 209 -5.01 -38.42 -8.12
C TYR A 209 -5.69 -37.24 -8.81
N LEU A 210 -5.45 -36.04 -8.27
CA LEU A 210 -5.77 -34.78 -8.93
C LEU A 210 -4.56 -34.26 -9.69
N VAL A 211 -4.77 -33.63 -10.83
CA VAL A 211 -3.72 -32.88 -11.53
C VAL A 211 -3.94 -31.40 -11.29
N ILE A 212 -2.92 -30.73 -10.76
CA ILE A 212 -2.94 -29.30 -10.48
C ILE A 212 -2.00 -28.59 -11.45
N ALA A 213 -2.41 -27.42 -11.93
CA ALA A 213 -1.57 -26.53 -12.73
C ALA A 213 -1.02 -25.38 -11.86
N THR A 214 0.30 -25.16 -11.89
CA THR A 214 0.95 -24.07 -11.14
C THR A 214 2.12 -23.48 -11.91
N THR A 215 2.35 -22.17 -11.78
CA THR A 215 3.55 -21.49 -12.30
C THR A 215 4.72 -21.51 -11.32
N ARG A 216 4.45 -21.85 -10.06
CA ARG A 216 5.39 -21.80 -8.94
C ARG A 216 5.46 -23.14 -8.21
N PRO A 217 6.09 -24.18 -8.79
CA PRO A 217 6.13 -25.50 -8.17
C PRO A 217 6.88 -25.48 -6.83
N GLU A 218 7.86 -24.61 -6.62
CA GLU A 218 8.55 -24.48 -5.33
C GLU A 218 7.62 -24.10 -4.17
N THR A 219 6.57 -23.31 -4.44
CA THR A 219 5.62 -22.89 -3.40
C THR A 219 4.73 -24.04 -2.93
N MET A 220 4.64 -25.14 -3.69
CA MET A 220 3.81 -26.29 -3.32
C MET A 220 4.18 -26.87 -1.95
N LEU A 221 5.43 -26.71 -1.52
CA LEU A 221 5.91 -27.16 -0.21
C LEU A 221 5.10 -26.55 0.96
N GLY A 222 4.51 -25.38 0.73
CA GLY A 222 3.65 -24.65 1.67
C GLY A 222 2.15 -24.88 1.48
N ASP A 223 1.73 -25.82 0.62
CA ASP A 223 0.31 -26.03 0.34
C ASP A 223 -0.45 -26.50 1.57
N THR A 224 -1.69 -26.05 1.68
CA THR A 224 -2.57 -26.37 2.80
C THR A 224 -3.98 -26.80 2.39
N ALA A 225 -4.31 -26.70 1.10
CA ALA A 225 -5.49 -27.31 0.51
C ALA A 225 -5.33 -27.44 -1.02
N VAL A 226 -6.25 -28.17 -1.63
CA VAL A 226 -6.52 -28.10 -3.08
C VAL A 226 -7.92 -27.52 -3.25
N ALA A 227 -8.06 -26.45 -4.03
CA ALA A 227 -9.34 -25.83 -4.31
C ALA A 227 -9.85 -26.20 -5.70
N VAL A 228 -11.14 -26.51 -5.78
CA VAL A 228 -11.86 -26.76 -7.04
C VAL A 228 -13.12 -25.90 -7.07
N HIS A 229 -13.61 -25.59 -8.26
CA HIS A 229 -14.85 -24.83 -8.37
C HIS A 229 -16.07 -25.72 -8.01
N PRO A 230 -17.04 -25.24 -7.20
CA PRO A 230 -18.18 -26.06 -6.75
C PRO A 230 -19.07 -26.56 -7.90
N SER A 231 -19.10 -25.86 -9.03
CA SER A 231 -19.87 -26.27 -10.21
C SER A 231 -19.09 -27.12 -11.21
N ASP A 232 -17.83 -27.45 -10.93
CA ASP A 232 -17.02 -28.27 -11.83
C ASP A 232 -17.33 -29.76 -11.60
N GLU A 233 -18.10 -30.35 -12.52
CA GLU A 233 -18.54 -31.74 -12.42
C GLU A 233 -17.37 -32.75 -12.39
N ARG A 234 -16.21 -32.39 -12.95
CA ARG A 234 -15.01 -33.25 -12.96
C ARG A 234 -14.49 -33.52 -11.56
N TYR A 235 -14.64 -32.54 -10.65
CA TYR A 235 -14.03 -32.57 -9.32
C TYR A 235 -15.01 -32.69 -8.16
N ARG A 236 -16.31 -32.69 -8.43
CA ARG A 236 -17.36 -32.66 -7.40
C ARG A 236 -17.26 -33.82 -6.40
N ASN A 237 -16.85 -35.00 -6.86
CA ASN A 237 -16.68 -36.19 -6.02
C ASN A 237 -15.42 -36.16 -5.13
N TYR A 238 -14.48 -35.23 -5.38
CA TYR A 238 -13.27 -35.07 -4.58
C TYR A 238 -13.44 -34.06 -3.44
N ILE A 239 -14.48 -33.20 -3.48
CA ILE A 239 -14.73 -32.22 -2.43
C ILE A 239 -14.95 -32.93 -1.09
N GLY A 240 -14.17 -32.55 -0.07
CA GLY A 240 -14.18 -33.17 1.26
C GLY A 240 -13.25 -34.39 1.40
N LYS A 241 -12.68 -34.90 0.31
CA LYS A 241 -11.59 -35.89 0.37
C LYS A 241 -10.26 -35.21 0.75
N THR A 242 -9.25 -36.04 0.99
CA THR A 242 -7.90 -35.61 1.35
C THR A 242 -6.94 -35.96 0.23
N ALA A 243 -6.21 -34.97 -0.29
CA ALA A 243 -5.05 -35.17 -1.14
C ALA A 243 -3.77 -35.25 -0.30
N ILE A 244 -2.76 -35.97 -0.79
CA ILE A 244 -1.42 -36.00 -0.23
C ILE A 244 -0.54 -35.06 -1.04
N LEU A 245 0.08 -34.09 -0.35
CA LEU A 245 1.06 -33.19 -0.96
C LEU A 245 2.30 -33.99 -1.38
N PRO A 246 2.64 -34.05 -2.69
CA PRO A 246 3.85 -34.72 -3.13
C PRO A 246 5.10 -34.15 -2.47
N LEU A 247 6.13 -34.98 -2.31
CA LEU A 247 7.44 -34.66 -1.70
C LEU A 247 7.44 -34.37 -0.19
N VAL A 248 6.37 -33.79 0.35
CA VAL A 248 6.25 -33.43 1.77
C VAL A 248 5.40 -34.43 2.55
N GLY A 249 4.38 -35.03 1.91
CA GLY A 249 3.48 -36.01 2.53
C GLY A 249 2.38 -35.39 3.42
N ARG A 250 2.19 -34.06 3.37
CA ARG A 250 1.15 -33.37 4.13
C ARG A 250 -0.24 -33.73 3.60
N GLU A 251 -1.19 -33.96 4.51
CA GLU A 251 -2.60 -34.14 4.17
C GLU A 251 -3.26 -32.79 3.87
N LEU A 252 -3.89 -32.68 2.70
CA LEU A 252 -4.52 -31.47 2.20
C LEU A 252 -6.03 -31.72 2.00
N PRO A 253 -6.92 -30.95 2.66
CA PRO A 253 -8.34 -31.01 2.33
C PRO A 253 -8.57 -30.51 0.90
N ILE A 254 -9.51 -31.15 0.21
CA ILE A 254 -10.00 -30.70 -1.09
C ILE A 254 -11.27 -29.88 -0.86
N ILE A 255 -11.19 -28.58 -1.13
CA ILE A 255 -12.21 -27.60 -0.80
C ILE A 255 -12.89 -27.04 -2.06
N ALA A 256 -14.11 -26.55 -1.90
CA ALA A 256 -14.85 -25.87 -2.97
C ALA A 256 -14.78 -24.35 -2.80
N ASP A 257 -14.27 -23.63 -3.80
CA ASP A 257 -14.21 -22.17 -3.77
C ASP A 257 -14.53 -21.56 -5.14
N ASN A 258 -15.40 -20.53 -5.16
CA ASN A 258 -15.84 -19.85 -6.38
C ASN A 258 -14.73 -19.02 -7.05
N TYR A 259 -13.60 -18.80 -6.39
CA TYR A 259 -12.45 -18.13 -6.99
C TYR A 259 -11.78 -18.98 -8.09
N VAL A 260 -11.88 -20.31 -8.01
CA VAL A 260 -11.22 -21.21 -8.95
C VAL A 260 -11.89 -21.11 -10.31
N ASP A 261 -11.13 -20.81 -11.36
CA ASP A 261 -11.61 -20.84 -12.74
C ASP A 261 -11.56 -22.28 -13.30
N PRO A 262 -12.70 -22.92 -13.61
CA PRO A 262 -12.72 -24.27 -14.17
C PRO A 262 -12.01 -24.38 -15.53
N SER A 263 -11.93 -23.26 -16.28
CA SER A 263 -11.36 -23.23 -17.62
C SER A 263 -9.84 -23.05 -17.64
N PHE A 264 -9.24 -22.61 -16.53
CA PHE A 264 -7.80 -22.39 -16.43
C PHE A 264 -7.05 -23.64 -15.97
N GLY A 265 -6.00 -24.01 -16.71
CA GLY A 265 -5.14 -25.15 -16.36
C GLY A 265 -5.93 -26.46 -16.33
N THR A 266 -6.09 -27.03 -15.13
CA THR A 266 -6.92 -28.24 -14.92
C THR A 266 -8.30 -27.93 -14.36
N GLY A 267 -8.54 -26.74 -13.80
CA GLY A 267 -9.71 -26.45 -12.96
C GLY A 267 -9.52 -26.83 -11.48
N ALA A 268 -8.34 -27.34 -11.11
CA ALA A 268 -7.92 -27.56 -9.72
C ALA A 268 -6.70 -26.70 -9.39
N LEU A 269 -6.76 -25.97 -8.28
CA LEU A 269 -5.78 -24.99 -7.85
C LEU A 269 -5.12 -25.45 -6.54
N LYS A 270 -3.78 -25.45 -6.48
CA LYS A 270 -3.09 -25.57 -5.19
C LYS A 270 -3.34 -24.31 -4.36
N VAL A 271 -3.57 -24.45 -3.06
CA VAL A 271 -3.77 -23.31 -2.16
C VAL A 271 -2.59 -23.18 -1.22
N THR A 272 -1.82 -22.11 -1.39
CA THR A 272 -0.62 -21.80 -0.62
C THR A 272 -0.73 -20.43 0.09
N PRO A 273 -1.53 -20.30 1.17
CA PRO A 273 -1.96 -19.00 1.72
C PRO A 273 -0.85 -18.04 2.16
N ALA A 274 0.35 -18.54 2.41
CA ALA A 274 1.49 -17.71 2.83
C ALA A 274 2.27 -17.07 1.69
N HIS A 275 2.01 -17.46 0.43
CA HIS A 275 2.85 -17.14 -0.75
C HIS A 275 2.09 -16.61 -1.98
N ASP A 276 0.76 -16.50 -1.90
CA ASP A 276 -0.07 -15.88 -2.95
C ASP A 276 -1.25 -15.08 -2.36
N PRO A 277 -1.54 -13.85 -2.84
CA PRO A 277 -2.59 -13.02 -2.25
C PRO A 277 -4.00 -13.56 -2.39
N ASN A 278 -4.28 -14.32 -3.45
CA ASN A 278 -5.58 -14.93 -3.66
C ASN A 278 -5.72 -16.19 -2.81
N ASP A 279 -4.67 -17.01 -2.76
CA ASP A 279 -4.62 -18.18 -1.85
C ASP A 279 -4.73 -17.76 -0.40
N TYR A 280 -4.17 -16.60 -0.01
CA TYR A 280 -4.34 -16.00 1.30
C TYR A 280 -5.83 -15.79 1.62
N LEU A 281 -6.60 -15.21 0.68
CA LEU A 281 -8.03 -14.97 0.86
C LEU A 281 -8.84 -16.27 0.89
N ILE A 282 -8.48 -17.27 0.08
CA ILE A 282 -9.09 -18.62 0.14
C ILE A 282 -8.81 -19.24 1.52
N GLY A 283 -7.56 -19.17 1.98
CA GLY A 283 -7.15 -19.66 3.29
C GLY A 283 -7.91 -19.01 4.44
N GLN A 284 -8.17 -17.71 4.36
CA GLN A 284 -9.02 -17.02 5.35
C GLN A 284 -10.49 -17.49 5.29
N ARG A 285 -11.07 -17.64 4.09
CA ARG A 285 -12.48 -18.08 3.94
C ARG A 285 -12.72 -19.49 4.48
N HIS A 286 -11.76 -20.38 4.28
CA HIS A 286 -11.85 -21.80 4.65
C HIS A 286 -11.11 -22.15 5.94
N ASN A 287 -10.57 -21.15 6.65
CA ASN A 287 -9.82 -21.32 7.90
C ASN A 287 -8.66 -22.32 7.77
N LEU A 288 -7.91 -22.21 6.67
CA LEU A 288 -6.75 -23.07 6.39
C LEU A 288 -5.53 -22.67 7.23
N PRO A 289 -4.61 -23.59 7.51
CA PRO A 289 -3.29 -23.24 8.05
C PRO A 289 -2.50 -22.34 7.09
N PHE A 290 -1.58 -21.56 7.64
CA PHE A 290 -0.71 -20.68 6.86
C PHE A 290 0.74 -21.12 7.05
N VAL A 291 1.27 -21.89 6.09
CA VAL A 291 2.63 -22.47 6.15
C VAL A 291 3.59 -21.62 5.33
N ASP A 292 4.39 -20.81 6.01
CA ASP A 292 5.46 -20.02 5.38
C ASP A 292 6.69 -20.91 5.14
N ILE A 293 7.18 -20.96 3.90
CA ILE A 293 8.35 -21.78 3.50
C ILE A 293 9.59 -20.93 3.25
N PHE A 294 9.51 -19.60 3.28
CA PHE A 294 10.62 -18.72 2.97
C PHE A 294 11.06 -17.92 4.20
N ASP A 295 12.36 -17.64 4.29
CA ASP A 295 12.90 -16.63 5.20
C ASP A 295 12.87 -15.23 4.57
N GLU A 296 13.49 -14.24 5.21
CA GLU A 296 13.56 -12.86 4.69
C GLU A 296 14.39 -12.69 3.42
N ASN A 297 15.26 -13.66 3.12
CA ASN A 297 16.11 -13.68 1.94
C ASN A 297 15.54 -14.55 0.81
N ILE A 298 14.32 -15.08 0.99
CA ILE A 298 13.65 -15.98 0.05
C ILE A 298 14.45 -17.28 -0.14
N VAL A 299 14.97 -17.77 0.98
CA VAL A 299 15.60 -19.08 1.13
C VAL A 299 14.62 -20.00 1.85
N ILE A 300 14.55 -21.26 1.41
CA ILE A 300 13.63 -22.25 1.96
C ILE A 300 13.99 -22.55 3.43
N ASN A 301 13.01 -22.42 4.33
CA ASN A 301 13.13 -22.67 5.76
C ASN A 301 12.82 -24.14 6.12
N GLU A 302 12.68 -24.46 7.40
CA GLU A 302 12.38 -25.82 7.90
C GLU A 302 11.10 -26.46 7.32
N ASN A 303 10.10 -25.66 6.92
CA ASN A 303 8.85 -26.17 6.38
C ASN A 303 8.99 -26.74 4.96
N GLY A 304 10.09 -26.43 4.26
CA GLY A 304 10.40 -27.02 2.95
C GLY A 304 11.12 -28.37 3.03
N GLY A 305 11.33 -28.92 4.23
CA GLY A 305 11.91 -30.25 4.43
C GLY A 305 13.31 -30.36 3.82
N LYS A 306 13.49 -31.32 2.89
CA LYS A 306 14.80 -31.57 2.27
C LYS A 306 15.31 -30.43 1.36
N PHE A 307 14.45 -29.48 0.99
CA PHE A 307 14.81 -28.33 0.16
C PHE A 307 15.32 -27.13 0.99
N LYS A 308 15.40 -27.27 2.31
CA LYS A 308 15.90 -26.22 3.22
C LYS A 308 17.28 -25.70 2.78
N GLY A 309 17.43 -24.38 2.80
CA GLY A 309 18.67 -23.69 2.46
C GLY A 309 18.82 -23.35 0.97
N LEU A 310 17.91 -23.80 0.10
CA LEU A 310 17.89 -23.41 -1.31
C LEU A 310 17.19 -22.07 -1.50
N THR A 311 17.67 -21.25 -2.42
CA THR A 311 16.93 -20.08 -2.90
C THR A 311 15.65 -20.51 -3.64
N ALA A 312 14.65 -19.64 -3.78
CA ALA A 312 13.42 -19.99 -4.53
C ALA A 312 13.68 -20.54 -5.95
N SER A 313 14.65 -19.99 -6.68
CA SER A 313 15.00 -20.45 -8.04
C SER A 313 15.67 -21.83 -8.03
N GLU A 314 16.56 -22.09 -7.07
CA GLU A 314 17.19 -23.41 -6.89
C GLU A 314 16.16 -24.44 -6.43
N ALA A 315 15.31 -24.07 -5.47
CA ALA A 315 14.22 -24.90 -4.99
C ALA A 315 13.25 -25.27 -6.12
N ARG A 316 12.91 -24.32 -7.01
CA ARG A 316 12.08 -24.59 -8.20
C ARG A 316 12.67 -25.69 -9.07
N LYS A 317 13.96 -25.61 -9.39
CA LYS A 317 14.66 -26.63 -10.20
C LYS A 317 14.71 -27.98 -9.47
N ALA A 318 15.03 -27.99 -8.19
CA ALA A 318 15.15 -29.20 -7.38
C ALA A 318 13.79 -29.90 -7.20
N VAL A 319 12.72 -29.14 -6.93
CA VAL A 319 11.35 -29.66 -6.79
C VAL A 319 10.90 -30.28 -8.11
N VAL A 320 11.08 -29.60 -9.24
CA VAL A 320 10.68 -30.14 -10.54
C VAL A 320 11.42 -31.45 -10.87
N ALA A 321 12.73 -31.49 -10.66
CA ALA A 321 13.52 -32.70 -10.90
C ALA A 321 13.06 -33.87 -10.01
N GLU A 322 12.71 -33.59 -8.76
CA GLU A 322 12.21 -34.62 -7.85
C GLU A 322 10.80 -35.10 -8.23
N LEU A 323 9.91 -34.20 -8.62
CA LEU A 323 8.57 -34.57 -9.11
C LEU A 323 8.65 -35.45 -10.35
N GLU A 324 9.59 -35.18 -11.26
CA GLU A 324 9.84 -36.00 -12.43
C GLU A 324 10.39 -37.39 -12.03
N ALA A 325 11.41 -37.42 -11.15
CA ALA A 325 12.00 -38.67 -10.67
C ALA A 325 11.00 -39.59 -9.94
N GLN A 326 10.03 -39.00 -9.23
CA GLN A 326 8.97 -39.75 -8.53
C GLN A 326 7.69 -39.95 -9.38
N GLY A 327 7.66 -39.50 -10.64
CA GLY A 327 6.53 -39.70 -11.55
C GLY A 327 5.28 -38.85 -11.27
N TYR A 328 5.40 -37.81 -10.44
CA TYR A 328 4.32 -36.87 -10.15
C TYR A 328 4.16 -35.78 -11.21
N LEU A 329 5.23 -35.44 -11.95
CA LEU A 329 5.17 -34.45 -13.01
C LEU A 329 4.50 -35.04 -14.27
N VAL A 330 3.43 -34.41 -14.75
CA VAL A 330 2.67 -34.86 -15.93
C VAL A 330 3.19 -34.21 -17.20
N LYS A 331 3.27 -32.88 -17.22
CA LYS A 331 3.80 -32.09 -18.35
C LYS A 331 4.21 -30.70 -17.88
N ILE A 332 5.00 -30.02 -18.72
CA ILE A 332 5.37 -28.61 -18.58
C ILE A 332 4.92 -27.88 -19.85
N GLU A 333 4.19 -26.79 -19.70
CA GLU A 333 3.71 -25.96 -20.81
C GLU A 333 4.29 -24.55 -20.69
N LYS A 334 4.80 -23.99 -21.79
CA LYS A 334 5.31 -22.62 -21.78
C LYS A 334 4.15 -21.64 -21.80
N ILE A 335 4.19 -20.64 -20.93
CA ILE A 335 3.19 -19.58 -20.88
C ILE A 335 3.87 -18.22 -20.77
N LYS A 336 3.15 -17.16 -21.13
CA LYS A 336 3.49 -15.82 -20.69
C LYS A 336 2.57 -15.43 -19.55
N HIS A 337 3.12 -14.82 -18.51
CA HIS A 337 2.33 -14.33 -17.40
C HIS A 337 2.88 -13.03 -16.84
N SER A 338 2.05 -12.35 -16.08
CA SER A 338 2.41 -11.10 -15.43
C SER A 338 3.14 -11.37 -14.11
N VAL A 339 4.38 -10.89 -14.00
CA VAL A 339 5.22 -11.00 -12.79
C VAL A 339 5.37 -9.60 -12.19
N GLY A 340 5.29 -9.51 -10.86
CA GLY A 340 5.49 -8.26 -10.13
C GLY A 340 6.95 -8.02 -9.78
N HIS A 341 7.48 -6.84 -10.09
CA HIS A 341 8.84 -6.41 -9.85
C HIS A 341 8.87 -5.16 -8.97
N CYS A 342 9.93 -5.03 -8.18
CA CYS A 342 10.15 -3.85 -7.36
C CYS A 342 10.50 -2.66 -8.26
N TYR A 343 9.70 -1.59 -8.23
CA TYR A 343 9.93 -0.38 -9.04
C TYR A 343 11.31 0.27 -8.87
N ARG A 344 12.03 -0.02 -7.76
CA ARG A 344 13.37 0.54 -7.49
C ARG A 344 14.50 -0.27 -8.08
N CYS A 345 14.34 -1.59 -8.09
CA CYS A 345 15.46 -2.52 -8.17
C CYS A 345 15.21 -3.70 -9.11
N ASP A 346 14.02 -3.76 -9.69
CA ASP A 346 13.58 -4.72 -10.71
C ASP A 346 13.62 -6.19 -10.27
N THR A 347 13.85 -6.43 -8.98
CA THR A 347 13.81 -7.77 -8.40
C THR A 347 12.37 -8.23 -8.29
N VAL A 348 12.11 -9.49 -8.64
CA VAL A 348 10.80 -10.13 -8.49
C VAL A 348 10.35 -10.00 -7.04
N VAL A 349 9.11 -9.52 -6.87
CA VAL A 349 8.48 -9.32 -5.58
C VAL A 349 7.92 -10.64 -5.09
N GLU A 350 8.21 -10.97 -3.83
CA GLU A 350 7.69 -12.17 -3.20
C GLU A 350 6.49 -11.81 -2.31
N PRO A 351 5.30 -12.36 -2.54
CA PRO A 351 4.22 -12.28 -1.57
C PRO A 351 4.60 -13.04 -0.32
N ARG A 352 4.71 -12.35 0.82
CA ARG A 352 5.13 -12.96 2.09
C ARG A 352 4.15 -12.68 3.19
N LEU A 353 3.90 -13.69 4.02
CA LEU A 353 3.11 -13.53 5.23
C LEU A 353 3.90 -12.78 6.31
N MET A 354 3.46 -11.58 6.67
CA MET A 354 4.07 -10.79 7.73
C MET A 354 3.06 -10.34 8.77
N ASP A 355 3.55 -10.22 10.00
CA ASP A 355 2.84 -9.58 11.09
C ASP A 355 2.70 -8.08 10.81
N GLN A 356 1.46 -7.61 10.65
CA GLN A 356 1.16 -6.20 10.41
C GLN A 356 0.02 -5.74 11.33
N TRP A 357 -0.06 -4.42 11.53
CA TRP A 357 -1.13 -3.77 12.27
C TRP A 357 -2.24 -3.32 11.32
N PHE A 358 -3.47 -3.62 11.68
CA PHE A 358 -4.66 -3.32 10.90
C PHE A 358 -5.62 -2.45 11.69
N VAL A 359 -6.36 -1.61 10.97
CA VAL A 359 -7.59 -0.97 11.46
C VAL A 359 -8.78 -1.70 10.86
N SER A 360 -9.73 -2.13 11.69
CA SER A 360 -11.02 -2.64 11.24
C SER A 360 -11.83 -1.50 10.64
N MET A 361 -11.99 -1.53 9.31
CA MET A 361 -12.53 -0.39 8.57
C MET A 361 -14.04 -0.43 8.47
N LYS A 362 -14.67 -1.60 8.39
CA LYS A 362 -16.14 -1.71 8.24
C LYS A 362 -16.92 -0.92 9.32
N PRO A 363 -16.57 -1.01 10.62
CA PRO A 363 -17.28 -0.23 11.65
C PRO A 363 -17.07 1.28 11.50
N LEU A 364 -15.88 1.71 11.08
CA LEU A 364 -15.56 3.14 10.87
C LEU A 364 -16.23 3.68 9.60
N ALA A 365 -16.28 2.88 8.55
CA ALA A 365 -16.82 3.22 7.25
C ALA A 365 -18.33 3.49 7.32
N LYS A 366 -19.06 2.71 8.13
CA LYS A 366 -20.50 2.88 8.33
C LYS A 366 -20.89 4.34 8.62
N ARG A 367 -20.22 4.98 9.58
CA ARG A 367 -20.50 6.37 9.95
C ARG A 367 -20.19 7.36 8.81
N ALA A 368 -19.13 7.10 8.06
CA ALA A 368 -18.75 7.95 6.93
C ALA A 368 -19.76 7.84 5.77
N ILE A 369 -20.25 6.63 5.51
CA ILE A 369 -21.31 6.35 4.53
C ILE A 369 -22.59 7.08 4.93
N GLU A 370 -23.03 6.92 6.18
CA GLU A 370 -24.24 7.57 6.71
C GLU A 370 -24.17 9.10 6.56
N ALA A 371 -23.02 9.72 6.83
CA ALA A 371 -22.85 11.17 6.66
C ALA A 371 -23.03 11.62 5.19
N VAL A 372 -22.64 10.80 4.22
CA VAL A 372 -22.81 11.09 2.78
C VAL A 372 -24.22 10.77 2.30
N GLU A 373 -24.85 9.70 2.81
CA GLU A 373 -26.22 9.33 2.50
C GLU A 373 -27.22 10.37 3.03
N ASN A 374 -27.00 10.86 4.26
CA ASN A 374 -27.82 11.87 4.93
C ASN A 374 -27.54 13.31 4.46
N ASN A 375 -26.67 13.50 3.45
CA ASN A 375 -26.29 14.80 2.90
C ASN A 375 -25.61 15.75 3.91
N GLU A 376 -24.96 15.23 4.96
CA GLU A 376 -24.09 16.03 5.84
C GLU A 376 -22.80 16.45 5.12
N VAL A 377 -22.38 15.67 4.12
CA VAL A 377 -21.24 15.95 3.25
C VAL A 377 -21.73 16.16 1.81
N ARG A 378 -21.25 17.23 1.18
CA ARG A 378 -21.57 17.57 -0.22
C ARG A 378 -20.35 17.44 -1.11
N PHE A 379 -20.50 16.76 -2.25
CA PHE A 379 -19.45 16.59 -3.25
C PHE A 379 -19.64 17.57 -4.40
N ILE A 380 -18.54 18.15 -4.88
CA ILE A 380 -18.54 19.01 -6.06
C ILE A 380 -17.38 18.58 -6.97
N PRO A 381 -17.67 18.08 -8.20
CA PRO A 381 -18.98 17.74 -8.75
C PRO A 381 -19.68 16.54 -8.07
N GLU A 382 -21.01 16.51 -8.14
CA GLU A 382 -21.86 15.50 -7.46
C GLU A 382 -21.54 14.05 -7.83
N ARG A 383 -21.04 13.80 -9.06
CA ARG A 383 -20.66 12.45 -9.51
C ARG A 383 -19.66 11.74 -8.59
N TRP A 384 -18.82 12.49 -7.87
CA TRP A 384 -17.83 11.95 -6.94
C TRP A 384 -18.48 11.27 -5.72
N ARG A 385 -19.73 11.61 -5.39
CA ARG A 385 -20.49 10.95 -4.33
C ARG A 385 -20.61 9.44 -4.57
N LYS A 386 -20.96 9.03 -5.79
CA LYS A 386 -21.09 7.62 -6.15
C LYS A 386 -19.74 6.89 -6.09
N VAL A 387 -18.69 7.54 -6.58
CA VAL A 387 -17.33 6.97 -6.53
C VAL A 387 -16.88 6.74 -5.09
N TYR A 388 -17.09 7.73 -4.21
CA TYR A 388 -16.78 7.62 -2.79
C TYR A 388 -17.57 6.49 -2.11
N LEU A 389 -18.89 6.44 -2.31
CA LEU A 389 -19.74 5.42 -1.68
C LEU A 389 -19.38 4.00 -2.13
N ASN A 390 -19.17 3.79 -3.43
CA ASN A 390 -18.73 2.49 -3.95
C ASN A 390 -17.44 2.02 -3.26
N TRP A 391 -16.45 2.92 -3.15
CA TRP A 391 -15.20 2.62 -2.46
C TRP A 391 -15.41 2.30 -0.97
N MET A 392 -16.28 3.04 -0.28
CA MET A 392 -16.58 2.82 1.14
C MET A 392 -17.32 1.52 1.41
N TYR A 393 -18.22 1.05 0.52
CA TYR A 393 -18.91 -0.23 0.70
C TYR A 393 -18.00 -1.44 0.52
N GLU A 394 -16.99 -1.32 -0.35
CA GLU A 394 -16.03 -2.39 -0.64
C GLU A 394 -14.76 -2.32 0.23
N ILE A 395 -14.73 -1.38 1.19
CA ILE A 395 -13.53 -1.10 1.96
C ILE A 395 -13.09 -2.32 2.79
N ARG A 396 -11.78 -2.58 2.73
CA ARG A 396 -11.12 -3.64 3.48
C ARG A 396 -10.40 -3.06 4.70
N ASP A 397 -10.05 -3.92 5.64
CA ASP A 397 -9.29 -3.51 6.82
C ASP A 397 -7.93 -2.94 6.39
N TRP A 398 -7.55 -1.82 6.99
CA TRP A 398 -6.45 -1.00 6.52
C TRP A 398 -5.15 -1.37 7.22
N CYS A 399 -4.14 -1.81 6.47
CA CYS A 399 -2.78 -2.02 6.98
C CYS A 399 -2.11 -0.68 7.31
N ILE A 400 -1.85 -0.41 8.59
CA ILE A 400 -1.31 0.85 9.11
C ILE A 400 0.16 0.79 9.53
N SER A 401 0.79 -0.39 9.55
CA SER A 401 2.22 -0.51 9.83
C SER A 401 3.07 -0.44 8.57
N ARG A 402 4.27 0.13 8.69
CA ARG A 402 5.27 0.22 7.62
C ARG A 402 6.67 0.01 8.20
N GLN A 403 7.55 -0.65 7.46
CA GLN A 403 8.93 -0.92 7.86
C GLN A 403 9.87 0.21 7.39
N LEU A 404 9.54 1.45 7.76
CA LEU A 404 10.27 2.65 7.36
C LEU A 404 11.09 3.24 8.50
N TRP A 405 12.12 4.00 8.16
CA TRP A 405 12.86 4.76 9.15
C TRP A 405 12.18 6.10 9.44
N TRP A 406 11.49 6.68 8.44
CA TRP A 406 10.76 7.94 8.51
C TRP A 406 9.25 7.73 8.69
N GLY A 407 8.67 8.33 9.74
CA GLY A 407 7.27 8.17 10.14
C GLY A 407 7.07 8.45 11.64
N HIS A 408 5.85 8.23 12.13
CA HIS A 408 5.46 8.38 13.54
C HIS A 408 6.01 7.30 14.46
#